data_AF-A0A452Z4U4-F1
#
_entry.id   AF-A0A452Z4U4-F1
#
_cell.length_a   1.000
_cell.length_b   1.000
_cell.length_c   1.000
_cell.angle_alpha   90.00
_cell.angle_beta   90.00
_cell.angle_gamma   90.00
#
_symmetry.space_group_name_H-M   'P 1'
#
loop_
_entity.id
_entity.type
_entity.pdbx_description
1 polymer ?
#
loop_
_entity_poly.entity_id
_entity_poly.type
_entity_poly.pdbx_seq_one_letter_code
_entity_poly.pdbx_strand_id
1 'polypeptide(L)'
;MLNGVLSLLILVELQRAGFLTTTDACCRLGKYDGLFICFLPQMACSGASSHVWWDEFHPTDAVNRILAENVWSGEHTKMCYPVNLQEMVKLKQ
;
A
#
# COMPACT_ATOMS: atom_id res chain seq x y z
N MET A 1 -12.80 -2.44 -0.76
CA MET A 1 -12.92 -0.96 -0.77
C MET A 1 -13.11 -0.51 0.66
N LEU A 2 -12.03 -0.13 1.33
CA LEU A 2 -12.04 0.10 2.77
C LEU A 2 -12.81 1.36 3.15
N ASN A 3 -13.65 1.20 4.17
CA ASN A 3 -14.08 2.28 5.02
C ASN A 3 -12.86 2.88 5.75
N GLY A 4 -12.45 4.08 5.35
CA GLY A 4 -12.36 5.19 6.30
C GLY A 4 -11.07 5.49 7.07
N VAL A 5 -9.92 4.80 6.91
CA VAL A 5 -8.74 5.12 7.77
C VAL A 5 -7.39 5.26 7.03
N LEU A 6 -7.26 4.83 5.78
CA LEU A 6 -6.05 5.13 4.99
C LEU A 6 -6.27 6.44 4.23
N SER A 7 -5.87 7.56 4.87
CA SER A 7 -6.12 8.93 4.42
C SER A 7 -6.02 9.12 2.91
N LEU A 8 -7.00 9.81 2.34
CA LEU A 8 -7.09 10.25 0.93
C LEU A 8 -5.75 10.70 0.33
N LEU A 9 -4.88 11.30 1.15
CA LEU A 9 -3.55 11.78 0.75
C LEU A 9 -2.60 10.65 0.31
N ILE A 10 -2.62 9.50 0.99
CA ILE A 10 -1.77 8.34 0.64
C ILE A 10 -2.25 7.72 -0.68
N LEU A 11 -3.56 7.64 -0.88
CA LEU A 11 -4.13 7.05 -2.10
C LEU A 11 -3.84 7.90 -3.35
N VAL A 12 -3.85 9.23 -3.26
CA VAL A 12 -3.53 10.11 -4.38
C VAL A 12 -2.07 9.97 -4.82
N GLU A 13 -1.14 9.85 -3.88
CA GLU A 13 0.29 9.64 -4.20
C GLU A 13 0.54 8.23 -4.74
N LEU A 14 -0.07 7.20 -4.15
CA LEU A 14 0.04 5.83 -4.67
C LEU A 14 -0.54 5.72 -6.08
N GLN A 15 -1.63 6.43 -6.40
CA GLN A 15 -2.19 6.46 -7.74
C GLN A 15 -1.22 7.06 -8.79
N ARG A 16 -0.28 7.92 -8.36
CA ARG A 16 0.79 8.48 -9.23
C ARG A 16 2.01 7.57 -9.37
N ALA A 17 2.19 6.60 -8.48
CA ALA A 17 3.35 5.70 -8.46
C ALA A 17 3.32 4.60 -9.55
N GLY A 18 2.40 4.69 -10.52
CA GLY A 18 2.35 3.77 -11.67
C GLY A 18 1.49 2.52 -11.47
N PHE A 19 0.63 2.49 -10.44
CA PHE A 19 -0.35 1.42 -10.27
C PHE A 19 -1.44 1.49 -11.34
N LEU A 20 -1.87 0.33 -11.85
CA LEU A 20 -2.88 0.23 -12.91
C LEU A 20 -4.30 0.43 -12.37
N THR A 21 -4.55 0.04 -11.13
CA THR A 21 -5.85 0.16 -10.47
C THR A 21 -5.69 0.42 -8.99
N THR A 22 -6.57 1.28 -8.47
CA THR A 22 -6.72 1.59 -7.04
C THR A 22 -8.01 1.02 -6.46
N THR A 23 -8.86 0.43 -7.30
CA THR A 23 -10.19 -0.07 -6.95
C THR A 23 -10.25 -1.57 -6.85
N ASP A 24 -9.61 -2.27 -7.79
CA ASP A 24 -9.64 -3.73 -7.86
C ASP A 24 -8.44 -4.33 -7.13
N ALA A 25 -8.67 -5.41 -6.39
CA ALA A 25 -7.62 -6.10 -5.66
C ALA A 25 -7.04 -7.26 -6.49
N CYS A 26 -5.82 -7.68 -6.15
CA CYS A 26 -5.16 -8.75 -6.88
C CYS A 26 -5.76 -10.14 -6.62
N CYS A 27 -6.51 -10.35 -5.54
CA CYS A 27 -7.01 -11.68 -5.17
C CYS A 27 -8.14 -12.23 -6.07
N ARG A 28 -8.78 -11.40 -6.92
CA ARG A 28 -9.82 -11.78 -7.88
C ARG A 28 -10.97 -12.60 -7.30
N LEU A 29 -11.38 -12.30 -6.06
CA LEU A 29 -12.51 -12.96 -5.43
C LEU A 29 -13.59 -11.97 -5.01
N GLY A 30 -14.80 -12.18 -5.55
CA GLY A 30 -15.97 -11.37 -5.22
C GLY A 30 -15.92 -9.97 -5.82
N LYS A 31 -16.64 -9.02 -5.20
CA LYS A 31 -16.76 -7.66 -5.73
C LYS A 31 -15.41 -6.92 -5.66
N TYR A 32 -15.07 -6.20 -6.73
CA TYR A 32 -13.77 -5.50 -6.88
C TYR A 32 -12.57 -6.41 -6.65
N ASP A 33 -12.71 -7.70 -6.95
CA ASP A 33 -11.64 -8.68 -6.87
C ASP A 33 -11.00 -8.85 -5.48
N GLY A 34 -11.64 -8.38 -4.40
CA GLY A 34 -11.02 -8.35 -3.07
C GLY A 34 -11.92 -8.70 -1.89
N LEU A 35 -13.22 -8.98 -2.09
CA LEU A 35 -14.21 -9.15 -1.01
C LEU A 35 -13.84 -10.23 0.02
N PHE A 36 -12.98 -11.17 -0.35
CA PHE A 36 -12.52 -12.25 0.53
C PHE A 36 -11.01 -12.38 0.49
N ILE A 37 -10.45 -12.96 1.55
CA ILE A 37 -9.01 -13.19 1.66
C ILE A 37 -8.53 -14.18 0.58
N CYS A 38 -7.28 -14.04 0.18
CA CYS A 38 -6.65 -14.99 -0.71
C CYS A 38 -6.23 -16.27 0.00
N PHE A 39 -7.03 -17.33 -0.17
CA PHE A 39 -6.76 -18.63 0.42
C PHE A 39 -5.79 -19.47 -0.41
N LEU A 40 -5.81 -19.32 -1.73
CA LEU A 40 -5.08 -20.18 -2.66
C LEU A 40 -4.28 -19.33 -3.65
N PRO A 41 -3.02 -19.70 -3.97
CA PRO A 41 -2.16 -18.91 -4.86
C PRO A 41 -2.76 -18.65 -6.25
N GLN A 42 -3.54 -19.59 -6.80
CA GLN A 42 -4.16 -19.45 -8.13
C GLN A 42 -5.20 -18.32 -8.21
N MET A 43 -5.72 -17.86 -7.06
CA MET A 43 -6.67 -16.74 -7.01
C MET A 43 -5.95 -15.44 -7.36
N ALA A 44 -4.71 -15.29 -6.92
CA ALA A 44 -3.91 -14.09 -7.10
C ALA A 44 -3.64 -13.77 -8.59
N CYS A 45 -3.74 -12.49 -8.92
CA CYS A 45 -3.44 -11.92 -10.22
C CYS A 45 -1.97 -12.10 -10.60
N SER A 46 -1.70 -12.11 -11.90
CA SER A 46 -0.34 -11.93 -12.42
C SER A 46 0.05 -10.45 -12.27
N GLY A 47 1.10 -10.16 -11.51
CA GLY A 47 1.58 -8.78 -11.32
C GLY A 47 0.92 -8.04 -10.15
N ALA A 48 0.98 -8.60 -8.94
CA ALA A 48 0.50 -7.93 -7.73
C ALA A 48 1.10 -6.52 -7.52
N SER A 49 2.33 -6.29 -8.00
CA SER A 49 3.01 -5.00 -7.89
C SER A 49 2.33 -3.85 -8.64
N SER A 50 1.40 -4.13 -9.55
CA SER A 50 0.63 -3.11 -10.26
C SER A 50 -0.72 -2.79 -9.62
N HIS A 51 -1.06 -3.45 -8.51
CA HIS A 51 -2.31 -3.25 -7.77
C HIS A 51 -2.02 -2.62 -6.41
N VAL A 52 -2.85 -1.66 -5.99
CA VAL A 52 -2.75 -1.10 -4.63
C VAL A 52 -3.16 -2.13 -3.58
N TRP A 53 -4.21 -2.89 -3.87
CA TRP A 53 -4.83 -3.83 -2.93
C TRP A 53 -4.49 -5.28 -3.25
N TRP A 54 -4.12 -6.04 -2.23
CA TRP A 54 -3.98 -7.50 -2.32
C TRP A 54 -5.35 -8.16 -2.18
N ASP A 55 -6.08 -7.78 -1.14
CA ASP A 55 -7.49 -8.12 -0.87
C ASP A 55 -8.22 -6.88 -0.32
N GLU A 56 -9.44 -7.03 0.21
CA GLU A 56 -10.21 -5.92 0.76
C GLU A 56 -9.55 -5.23 1.95
N PHE A 57 -8.69 -5.91 2.71
CA PHE A 57 -8.12 -5.39 3.96
C PHE A 57 -6.64 -5.03 3.84
N HIS A 58 -5.90 -5.71 2.96
CA HIS A 58 -4.45 -5.64 2.91
C HIS A 58 -3.95 -4.97 1.62
N PRO A 59 -2.96 -4.06 1.73
CA PRO A 59 -2.24 -3.55 0.57
C PRO A 59 -1.26 -4.61 0.02
N THR A 60 -0.83 -4.44 -1.23
CA THR A 60 0.22 -5.27 -1.83
C THR A 60 1.60 -4.97 -1.23
N ASP A 61 2.56 -5.86 -1.47
CA ASP A 61 3.96 -5.68 -1.09
C ASP A 61 4.58 -4.42 -1.71
N ALA A 62 4.19 -4.08 -2.95
CA ALA A 62 4.61 -2.85 -3.62
C ALA A 62 4.19 -1.59 -2.84
N VAL A 63 2.95 -1.56 -2.34
CA VAL A 63 2.48 -0.46 -1.50
C VAL A 63 3.20 -0.47 -0.15
N ASN A 64 3.37 -1.63 0.48
CA ASN A 64 4.10 -1.75 1.75
C ASN A 64 5.54 -1.24 1.64
N ARG A 65 6.21 -1.46 0.50
CA ARG A 65 7.53 -0.91 0.23
C ARG A 65 7.54 0.62 0.23
N ILE A 66 6.61 1.26 -0.48
CA ILE A 66 6.48 2.72 -0.52
C ILE A 66 6.21 3.27 0.89
N LEU A 67 5.33 2.62 1.65
CA LEU A 67 5.06 2.99 3.05
C LEU A 67 6.32 2.89 3.92
N ALA A 68 7.09 1.82 3.78
CA ALA A 68 8.34 1.65 4.51
C ALA A 68 9.38 2.72 4.15
N GLU A 69 9.51 3.08 2.86
CA GLU A 69 10.39 4.16 2.38
C GLU A 69 9.96 5.52 2.97
N ASN A 70 8.65 5.79 3.02
CA ASN A 70 8.11 7.02 3.64
C ASN A 70 8.33 7.09 5.15
N VAL A 71 8.22 5.96 5.86
CA VAL A 71 8.49 5.91 7.31
C VAL A 71 9.99 6.04 7.58
N TRP A 72 10.83 5.45 6.75
CA TRP A 72 12.28 5.48 6.91
C TRP A 72 12.88 6.86 6.64
N SER A 73 12.65 7.43 5.46
CA SER A 73 13.27 8.68 5.00
C SER A 73 12.27 9.77 4.60
N GLY A 74 10.98 9.46 4.47
CA GLY A 74 9.99 10.38 3.91
C GLY A 74 10.11 10.55 2.39
N GLU A 75 10.61 9.52 1.70
CA GLU A 75 11.01 9.55 0.28
C GLU A 75 9.95 10.13 -0.66
N HIS A 76 8.71 9.64 -0.57
CA HIS A 76 7.61 10.04 -1.47
C HIS A 76 6.66 11.02 -0.79
N THR A 77 6.42 10.84 0.51
CA THR A 77 5.60 11.75 1.31
C THR A 77 6.02 11.74 2.78
N LYS A 78 5.80 12.87 3.47
CA LYS A 78 6.09 12.99 4.89
C LYS A 78 5.02 12.26 5.71
N MET A 79 5.35 11.06 6.17
CA MET A 79 4.46 10.21 6.98
C MET A 79 4.71 10.32 8.50
N CYS A 80 5.94 10.66 8.90
CA CYS A 80 6.33 10.72 10.31
C CYS A 80 6.41 12.17 10.83
N TYR A 81 6.09 12.33 12.10
CA TYR A 81 6.26 13.58 12.85
C TYR A 81 6.85 13.27 14.24
N PRO A 82 7.79 14.09 14.76
CA PRO A 82 8.34 15.30 14.15
C PRO A 82 9.40 15.04 13.06
N VAL A 83 10.08 13.90 13.13
CA VAL A 83 11.18 13.46 12.23
C VAL A 83 10.94 12.02 11.75
N ASN A 84 11.59 11.60 10.65
CA ASN A 84 11.53 10.21 10.16
C ASN A 84 12.47 9.28 10.94
N LEU A 85 12.36 7.95 10.74
CA LEU A 85 13.17 6.99 11.48
C LEU A 85 14.67 7.13 11.24
N GLN A 86 15.08 7.44 10.00
CA GLN A 86 16.49 7.62 9.66
C GLN A 86 17.11 8.79 10.44
N GLU A 87 16.39 9.91 10.59
CA GLU A 87 16.78 11.05 11.42
C GLU A 87 16.78 10.68 12.91
N MET A 88 15.76 9.96 13.39
CA MET A 88 15.69 9.52 14.79
C MET A 88 16.90 8.67 15.20
N VAL A 89 17.36 7.78 14.33
CA VAL A 89 18.52 6.92 14.61
C VAL A 89 19.81 7.75 14.73
N LYS A 90 19.95 8.82 13.95
CA LYS A 90 21.11 9.73 14.01
C LYS A 90 21.14 10.58 15.29
N LEU A 91 19.97 10.88 15.88
CA LEU A 91 19.86 11.66 17.11
C LEU A 91 20.22 10.88 18.38
N LYS A 92 20.26 9.54 18.31
CA LYS A 92 20.58 8.67 19.45
C LYS A 92 22.05 8.23 19.51
N GLN A 93 22.88 8.71 18.59
CA GLN A 93 24.34 8.52 18.58
C GLN A 93 25.01 9.71 19.25
#